data_AF-A0A8I1U3I0-F1
#
_entry.id   AF-A0A8I1U3I0-F1
#
_cell.length_a   1.000
_cell.length_b   1.000
_cell.length_c   1.000
_cell.angle_alpha   90.00
_cell.angle_beta   90.00
_cell.angle_gamma   90.00
#
_symmetry.space_group_name_H-M   'P 1'
#
loop_
_entity.id
_entity.type
_entity.pdbx_description
1 polymer ?
#
loop_
_entity_poly.entity_id
_entity_poly.type
_entity_poly.pdbx_seq_one_letter_code
_entity_poly.pdbx_strand_id
1 'polypeptide(L)'
;MLFVTHRWSPSIAAHYQRLKQQAGSVLDVLLVYQVAPSAPVPATARADVVVSLAEIAAAFPRRFAEGGEAWAFHCADLVWMTAAGKAPVAGYDRVWVLEYDVDFSGDWATFFRPALAYDGDLLGIDLRPLSVTPYWWNADGYRQPKGLAEPLIGFFPAVRVSRALIDAYRARLDTEDWAGHFEMVLPSFAASKGFSVREIGGDTDHTPAERRQLHYTTPRMVGKAAATFTFRPPRSFRYFVESPQAFSRRDQLYHPIKTDLPLADRIAFSWKKAGDHWVILRNRLLGRA
;
A
#
# COMPACT_ATOMS: atom_id res chain seq x y z
N MET A 1 -9.11 -3.63 -9.92
CA MET A 1 -8.20 -2.73 -9.16
C MET A 1 -9.05 -1.71 -8.42
N LEU A 2 -8.82 -1.54 -7.13
CA LEU A 2 -9.40 -0.51 -6.30
C LEU A 2 -8.37 0.62 -6.15
N PHE A 3 -8.66 1.76 -6.74
CA PHE A 3 -7.97 2.99 -6.44
C PHE A 3 -8.62 3.60 -5.20
N VAL A 4 -7.92 3.58 -4.06
CA VAL A 4 -8.48 3.96 -2.75
C VAL A 4 -8.03 5.36 -2.37
N THR A 5 -9.00 6.22 -2.07
CA THR A 5 -8.74 7.58 -1.62
C THR A 5 -9.74 8.06 -0.58
N HIS A 6 -9.30 8.99 0.27
CA HIS A 6 -10.16 9.83 1.13
C HIS A 6 -10.05 11.31 0.75
N ARG A 7 -9.31 11.62 -0.32
CA ARG A 7 -9.06 12.95 -0.86
C ARG A 7 -9.42 13.00 -2.33
N TRP A 8 -9.87 14.16 -2.79
CA TRP A 8 -10.07 14.41 -4.21
C TRP A 8 -9.52 15.77 -4.61
N SER A 9 -8.72 15.78 -5.68
CA SER A 9 -8.15 17.00 -6.26
C SER A 9 -8.00 16.80 -7.78
N PRO A 10 -7.81 17.86 -8.56
CA PRO A 10 -7.51 17.72 -9.99
C PRO A 10 -6.30 16.82 -10.27
N SER A 11 -5.25 16.87 -9.43
CA SER A 11 -4.07 16.02 -9.57
C SER A 11 -4.37 14.54 -9.32
N ILE A 12 -5.15 14.22 -8.26
CA ILE A 12 -5.59 12.84 -7.98
C ILE A 12 -6.48 12.34 -9.12
N ALA A 13 -7.39 13.19 -9.61
CA ALA A 13 -8.27 12.86 -10.73
C ALA A 13 -7.45 12.54 -11.99
N ALA A 14 -6.46 13.36 -12.34
CA ALA A 14 -5.59 13.12 -13.49
C ALA A 14 -4.79 11.82 -13.36
N HIS A 15 -4.26 11.53 -12.16
CA HIS A 15 -3.57 10.28 -11.87
C HIS A 15 -4.50 9.06 -12.00
N TYR A 16 -5.71 9.13 -11.44
CA TYR A 16 -6.73 8.08 -11.58
C TYR A 16 -7.14 7.87 -13.04
N GLN A 17 -7.35 8.95 -13.81
CA GLN A 17 -7.70 8.84 -15.23
C GLN A 17 -6.58 8.18 -16.04
N ARG A 18 -5.31 8.51 -15.78
CA ARG A 18 -4.19 7.81 -16.40
C ARG A 18 -4.18 6.33 -16.05
N LEU A 19 -4.34 5.99 -14.77
CA LEU A 19 -4.42 4.59 -14.34
C LEU A 19 -5.55 3.86 -15.08
N LYS A 20 -6.74 4.45 -15.14
CA LYS A 20 -7.90 3.88 -15.84
C LYS A 20 -7.65 3.72 -17.35
N GLN A 21 -7.05 4.71 -17.99
CA GLN A 21 -6.74 4.67 -19.43
C GLN A 21 -5.73 3.57 -19.77
N GLN A 22 -4.68 3.43 -18.96
CA GLN A 22 -3.59 2.49 -19.24
C GLN A 22 -3.95 1.07 -18.79
N ALA A 23 -4.40 0.90 -17.55
CA ALA A 23 -4.71 -0.41 -16.97
C ALA A 23 -6.08 -0.97 -17.38
N GLY A 24 -7.01 -0.13 -17.86
CA GLY A 24 -8.38 -0.54 -18.21
C GLY A 24 -8.48 -1.59 -19.32
N SER A 25 -7.43 -1.75 -20.13
CA SER A 25 -7.32 -2.83 -21.12
C SER A 25 -6.90 -4.18 -20.53
N VAL A 26 -6.45 -4.19 -19.27
CA VAL A 26 -5.88 -5.34 -18.56
C VAL A 26 -6.79 -5.80 -17.43
N LEU A 27 -7.42 -4.85 -16.72
CA LEU A 27 -8.30 -5.11 -15.59
C LEU A 27 -9.30 -3.97 -15.41
N ASP A 28 -10.40 -4.25 -14.70
CA ASP A 28 -11.33 -3.20 -14.29
C ASP A 28 -10.71 -2.30 -13.22
N VAL A 29 -10.85 -0.99 -13.40
CA VAL A 29 -10.34 0.03 -12.47
C VAL A 29 -11.53 0.74 -11.83
N LEU A 30 -11.66 0.60 -10.52
CA LEU A 30 -12.75 1.13 -9.71
C LEU A 30 -12.21 2.13 -8.69
N LEU A 31 -12.90 3.26 -8.53
CA LEU A 31 -12.63 4.26 -7.52
C LEU A 31 -13.37 3.91 -6.22
N VAL A 32 -12.60 3.68 -5.16
CA VAL A 32 -13.11 3.53 -3.80
C VAL A 32 -12.86 4.82 -3.03
N TYR A 33 -13.94 5.48 -2.60
CA TYR A 33 -13.87 6.71 -1.83
C TYR A 33 -14.25 6.45 -0.38
N GLN A 34 -13.31 6.67 0.54
CA GLN A 34 -13.56 6.62 1.97
C GLN A 34 -14.08 7.98 2.44
N VAL A 35 -15.27 7.99 3.05
CA VAL A 35 -15.89 9.20 3.59
C VAL A 35 -15.78 9.26 5.11
N ALA A 36 -15.49 10.46 5.61
CA ALA A 36 -15.70 10.79 7.01
C ALA A 36 -17.21 10.91 7.30
N PRO A 37 -17.66 10.74 8.56
CA PRO A 37 -19.09 10.66 8.91
C PRO A 37 -19.96 11.82 8.42
N SER A 38 -19.38 13.01 8.21
CA SER A 38 -20.09 14.23 7.79
C SER A 38 -19.59 14.81 6.47
N ALA A 39 -18.68 14.12 5.76
CA ALA A 39 -18.10 14.63 4.52
C ALA A 39 -18.81 14.04 3.29
N PRO A 40 -19.39 14.85 2.40
CA PRO A 40 -19.94 14.34 1.15
C PRO A 40 -18.79 13.88 0.23
N VAL A 41 -19.07 12.88 -0.61
CA VAL A 41 -18.18 12.54 -1.71
C VAL A 41 -18.17 13.72 -2.69
N PRO A 42 -17.01 14.24 -3.10
CA PRO A 42 -16.95 15.27 -4.13
C PRO A 42 -17.66 14.80 -5.39
N ALA A 43 -18.62 15.58 -5.90
CA ALA A 43 -19.43 15.20 -7.08
C ALA A 43 -18.57 14.89 -8.32
N THR A 44 -17.40 15.53 -8.42
CA THR A 44 -16.42 15.31 -9.50
C THR A 44 -15.66 13.99 -9.38
N ALA A 45 -15.68 13.32 -8.23
CA ALA A 45 -15.01 12.04 -8.04
C ALA A 45 -15.73 10.90 -8.76
N ARG A 46 -17.07 10.89 -8.75
CA ARG A 46 -17.89 9.81 -9.32
C ARG A 46 -17.41 8.43 -8.86
N ALA A 47 -17.31 8.24 -7.55
CA ALA A 47 -16.82 7.01 -6.95
C ALA A 47 -17.71 5.80 -7.33
N ASP A 48 -17.08 4.70 -7.70
CA ASP A 48 -17.76 3.43 -7.98
C ASP A 48 -18.22 2.76 -6.68
N VAL A 49 -17.42 2.89 -5.61
CA VAL A 49 -17.75 2.42 -4.26
C VAL A 49 -17.46 3.51 -3.24
N VAL A 50 -18.44 3.77 -2.39
CA VAL A 50 -18.28 4.64 -1.21
C VAL A 50 -18.22 3.77 0.04
N VAL A 51 -17.25 4.04 0.90
CA VAL A 51 -17.08 3.35 2.19
C VAL A 51 -17.08 4.39 3.31
N SER A 52 -18.06 4.29 4.19
CA SER A 52 -18.14 5.13 5.40
C SER A 52 -17.47 4.46 6.61
N LEU A 53 -17.04 5.28 7.57
CA LEU A 53 -16.57 4.74 8.86
C LEU A 53 -17.64 3.93 9.60
N ALA A 54 -18.93 4.28 9.43
CA ALA A 54 -20.03 3.53 10.02
C ALA A 54 -20.15 2.11 9.45
N GLU A 55 -19.99 1.94 8.13
CA GLU A 55 -19.98 0.61 7.52
C GLU A 55 -18.79 -0.22 7.96
N ILE A 56 -17.62 0.41 8.10
CA ILE A 56 -16.42 -0.26 8.63
C ILE A 56 -16.66 -0.71 10.07
N ALA A 57 -17.16 0.19 10.93
CA ALA A 57 -17.45 -0.12 12.33
C ALA A 57 -18.49 -1.24 12.48
N ALA A 58 -19.46 -1.31 11.57
CA ALA A 58 -20.43 -2.40 11.53
C ALA A 58 -19.81 -3.73 11.08
N ALA A 59 -18.88 -3.70 10.11
CA ALA A 59 -18.24 -4.90 9.58
C ALA A 59 -17.12 -5.44 10.49
N PHE A 60 -16.42 -4.56 11.21
CA PHE A 60 -15.24 -4.87 12.01
C PHE A 60 -15.25 -4.14 13.36
N PRO A 61 -16.27 -4.32 14.22
CA PRO A 61 -16.45 -3.54 15.44
C PRO A 61 -15.24 -3.58 16.40
N ARG A 62 -14.61 -4.74 16.60
CA ARG A 62 -13.47 -4.85 17.53
C ARG A 62 -12.24 -4.16 16.97
N ARG A 63 -11.92 -4.40 15.70
CA ARG A 63 -10.76 -3.77 15.05
C ARG A 63 -10.95 -2.28 14.86
N PHE A 64 -12.19 -1.83 14.63
CA PHE A 64 -12.56 -0.42 14.60
C PHE A 64 -12.35 0.26 15.95
N ALA A 65 -12.81 -0.36 17.04
CA ALA A 65 -12.61 0.16 18.38
C ALA A 65 -11.13 0.24 18.77
N GLU A 66 -10.32 -0.74 18.35
CA GLU A 66 -8.88 -0.78 18.65
C GLU A 66 -8.10 0.40 18.06
N GLY A 67 -8.42 0.80 16.82
CA GLY A 67 -7.69 1.88 16.15
C GLY A 67 -7.83 3.24 16.83
N GLY A 68 -8.92 3.47 17.56
CA GLY A 68 -9.18 4.72 18.28
C GLY A 68 -8.99 5.96 17.40
N GLU A 69 -8.35 7.00 17.95
CA GLU A 69 -8.03 8.23 17.22
C GLU A 69 -7.01 8.03 16.09
N ALA A 70 -6.18 6.98 16.17
CA ALA A 70 -5.15 6.68 15.18
C ALA A 70 -5.62 5.69 14.10
N TRP A 71 -6.93 5.40 14.05
CA TRP A 71 -7.57 4.44 13.16
C TRP A 71 -7.06 4.47 11.70
N ALA A 72 -6.97 5.67 11.10
CA ALA A 72 -6.58 5.83 9.70
C ALA A 72 -5.15 5.31 9.41
N PHE A 73 -4.30 5.27 10.42
CA PHE A 73 -2.95 4.69 10.33
C PHE A 73 -2.99 3.19 10.62
N HIS A 74 -3.68 2.76 11.67
CA HIS A 74 -3.63 1.36 12.16
C HIS A 74 -4.40 0.33 11.31
N CYS A 75 -5.49 0.74 10.67
CA CYS A 75 -6.48 -0.18 10.09
C CYS A 75 -6.95 0.25 8.69
N ALA A 76 -6.05 0.80 7.87
CA ALA A 76 -6.36 1.19 6.50
C ALA A 76 -6.86 0.01 5.64
N ASP A 77 -6.51 -1.22 6.03
CA ASP A 77 -7.04 -2.45 5.44
C ASP A 77 -8.56 -2.55 5.46
N LEU A 78 -9.18 -2.07 6.52
CA LEU A 78 -10.60 -2.23 6.70
C LEU A 78 -11.43 -1.38 5.73
N VAL A 79 -10.84 -0.34 5.13
CA VAL A 79 -11.48 0.42 4.04
C VAL A 79 -11.68 -0.48 2.83
N TRP A 80 -10.60 -1.10 2.33
CA TRP A 80 -10.67 -1.90 1.13
C TRP A 80 -11.22 -3.31 1.37
N MET A 81 -11.09 -3.85 2.60
CA MET A 81 -11.84 -5.04 3.00
C MET A 81 -13.34 -4.77 3.01
N THR A 82 -13.79 -3.61 3.52
CA THR A 82 -15.22 -3.22 3.49
C THR A 82 -15.70 -3.06 2.05
N ALA A 83 -14.95 -2.34 1.21
CA ALA A 83 -15.24 -2.20 -0.21
C ALA A 83 -15.36 -3.56 -0.92
N ALA A 84 -14.51 -4.52 -0.56
CA ALA A 84 -14.47 -5.83 -1.20
C ALA A 84 -15.70 -6.72 -0.95
N GLY A 85 -16.58 -6.34 -0.01
CA GLY A 85 -17.88 -6.99 0.21
C GLY A 85 -19.04 -6.30 -0.53
N LYS A 86 -18.79 -5.24 -1.28
CA LYS A 86 -19.82 -4.47 -1.99
C LYS A 86 -19.78 -4.76 -3.49
N ALA A 87 -20.92 -4.71 -4.17
CA ALA A 87 -20.94 -4.74 -5.63
C ALA A 87 -20.30 -3.46 -6.21
N PRO A 88 -19.60 -3.54 -7.36
CA PRO A 88 -19.30 -4.76 -8.12
C PRO A 88 -18.11 -5.56 -7.57
N VAL A 89 -17.36 -5.01 -6.59
CA VAL A 89 -16.09 -5.59 -6.09
C VAL A 89 -16.23 -7.02 -5.56
N ALA A 90 -17.37 -7.35 -4.94
CA ALA A 90 -17.65 -8.69 -4.43
C ALA A 90 -17.62 -9.77 -5.52
N GLY A 91 -17.81 -9.42 -6.79
CA GLY A 91 -17.80 -10.34 -7.92
C GLY A 91 -16.41 -10.68 -8.48
N TYR A 92 -15.33 -10.10 -7.96
CA TYR A 92 -13.97 -10.35 -8.45
C TYR A 92 -13.24 -11.42 -7.62
N ASP A 93 -12.55 -12.32 -8.32
CA ASP A 93 -11.72 -13.39 -7.73
C ASP A 93 -10.42 -12.88 -7.10
N ARG A 94 -9.89 -11.77 -7.62
CA ARG A 94 -8.68 -11.12 -7.13
C ARG A 94 -8.85 -9.62 -7.19
N VAL A 95 -8.43 -8.96 -6.13
CA VAL A 95 -8.54 -7.51 -5.99
C VAL A 95 -7.14 -6.95 -5.78
N TRP A 96 -6.71 -6.10 -6.71
CA TRP A 96 -5.63 -5.17 -6.44
C TRP A 96 -6.17 -3.96 -5.69
N VAL A 97 -5.40 -3.45 -4.74
CA VAL A 97 -5.64 -2.22 -4.00
C VAL A 97 -4.43 -1.31 -4.20
N LEU A 98 -4.69 -0.05 -4.49
CA LEU A 98 -3.68 0.98 -4.66
C LEU A 98 -4.13 2.25 -3.92
N GLU A 99 -3.34 2.70 -2.95
CA GLU A 99 -3.56 3.99 -2.30
C GLU A 99 -3.30 5.14 -3.28
N TYR A 100 -4.06 6.23 -3.12
CA TYR A 100 -4.02 7.37 -4.03
C TYR A 100 -2.65 8.05 -4.16
N ASP A 101 -1.76 7.87 -3.18
CA ASP A 101 -0.42 8.43 -3.16
C ASP A 101 0.66 7.42 -3.59
N VAL A 102 0.27 6.34 -4.24
CA VAL A 102 1.16 5.49 -5.02
C VAL A 102 1.09 5.87 -6.50
N ASP A 103 2.24 6.02 -7.15
CA ASP A 103 2.29 6.15 -8.62
C ASP A 103 3.34 5.23 -9.23
N PHE A 104 3.18 4.91 -10.51
CA PHE A 104 4.09 4.09 -11.29
C PHE A 104 4.75 4.92 -12.38
N SER A 105 6.07 4.86 -12.46
CA SER A 105 6.89 5.62 -13.41
C SER A 105 7.01 4.97 -14.80
N GLY A 106 5.97 4.27 -15.24
CA GLY A 106 5.89 3.56 -16.52
C GLY A 106 4.50 3.64 -17.13
N ASP A 107 4.11 2.61 -17.88
CA ASP A 107 2.72 2.42 -18.30
C ASP A 107 2.04 1.43 -17.35
N TRP A 108 0.88 1.75 -16.79
CA TRP A 108 0.25 0.82 -15.84
C TRP A 108 -0.08 -0.55 -16.45
N ALA A 109 -0.30 -0.66 -17.77
CA ALA A 109 -0.49 -1.95 -18.41
C ALA A 109 0.76 -2.82 -18.36
N THR A 110 1.97 -2.24 -18.40
CA THR A 110 3.23 -3.00 -18.33
C THR A 110 3.48 -3.53 -16.91
N PHE A 111 2.99 -2.84 -15.88
CA PHE A 111 2.96 -3.35 -14.51
C PHE A 111 1.94 -4.49 -14.35
N PHE A 112 0.68 -4.26 -14.69
CA PHE A 112 -0.39 -5.20 -14.37
C PHE A 112 -0.39 -6.46 -15.23
N ARG A 113 -0.06 -6.37 -16.52
CA ARG A 113 -0.15 -7.51 -17.45
C ARG A 113 0.64 -8.74 -16.96
N PRO A 114 1.95 -8.64 -16.61
CA PRO A 114 2.65 -9.76 -16.01
C PRO A 114 2.13 -10.10 -14.61
N ALA A 115 1.75 -9.10 -13.81
CA ALA A 115 1.33 -9.29 -12.42
C ALA A 115 -0.03 -9.99 -12.26
N LEU A 116 -0.84 -10.09 -13.33
CA LEU A 116 -2.03 -10.94 -13.35
C LEU A 116 -1.68 -12.42 -13.20
N ALA A 117 -0.56 -12.86 -13.78
CA ALA A 117 -0.12 -14.25 -13.75
C ALA A 117 0.63 -14.62 -12.45
N TYR A 118 0.98 -13.64 -11.62
CA TYR A 118 1.66 -13.89 -10.35
C TYR A 118 0.78 -14.77 -9.45
N ASP A 119 1.35 -15.85 -8.91
CA ASP A 119 0.75 -16.72 -7.91
C ASP A 119 0.59 -16.00 -6.56
N GLY A 120 -0.07 -16.64 -5.59
CA GLY A 120 -0.26 -16.08 -4.25
C GLY A 120 -1.63 -15.45 -3.99
N ASP A 121 -2.14 -15.71 -2.80
CA ASP A 121 -3.37 -15.15 -2.26
C ASP A 121 -3.16 -13.73 -1.73
N LEU A 122 -1.99 -13.46 -1.16
CA LEU A 122 -1.54 -12.12 -0.79
C LEU A 122 -0.27 -11.80 -1.57
N LEU A 123 -0.33 -10.78 -2.42
CA LEU A 123 0.85 -10.14 -2.99
C LEU A 123 1.13 -8.81 -2.30
N GLY A 124 2.19 -8.77 -1.52
CA GLY A 124 2.62 -7.57 -0.79
C GLY A 124 3.94 -6.99 -1.26
N ILE A 125 4.41 -6.01 -0.50
CA ILE A 125 5.70 -5.35 -0.67
C ILE A 125 6.50 -5.52 0.64
N ASP A 126 7.79 -5.83 0.52
CA ASP A 126 8.75 -5.91 1.63
C ASP A 126 8.35 -6.91 2.72
N LEU A 127 7.76 -8.05 2.31
CA LEU A 127 7.28 -9.10 3.21
C LEU A 127 8.43 -9.86 3.85
N ARG A 128 8.42 -10.02 5.16
CA ARG A 128 9.43 -10.80 5.89
C ARG A 128 8.98 -11.16 7.31
N PRO A 129 9.62 -12.14 7.96
CA PRO A 129 9.43 -12.37 9.39
C PRO A 129 9.87 -11.17 10.24
N LEU A 130 9.21 -10.97 11.39
CA LEU A 130 9.54 -9.90 12.34
C LEU A 130 10.99 -9.97 12.84
N SER A 131 11.56 -11.17 13.00
CA SER A 131 12.95 -11.39 13.44
C SER A 131 13.99 -10.75 12.53
N VAL A 132 13.67 -10.54 11.25
CA VAL A 132 14.54 -9.82 10.30
C VAL A 132 14.54 -8.31 10.57
N THR A 133 13.51 -7.77 11.22
CA THR A 133 13.41 -6.36 11.62
C THR A 133 12.70 -6.25 12.97
N PRO A 134 13.36 -6.65 14.07
CA PRO A 134 12.71 -6.77 15.39
C PRO A 134 12.25 -5.42 15.95
N TYR A 135 12.83 -4.32 15.45
CA TYR A 135 12.48 -2.94 15.80
C TYR A 135 11.46 -2.31 14.84
N TRP A 136 10.64 -3.13 14.18
CA TRP A 136 9.57 -2.63 13.33
C TRP A 136 8.65 -1.72 14.15
N TRP A 137 8.44 -0.50 13.69
CA TRP A 137 7.75 0.55 14.48
C TRP A 137 6.28 0.21 14.80
N ASN A 138 5.70 -0.74 14.08
CA ASN A 138 4.33 -1.23 14.27
C ASN A 138 4.26 -2.53 15.10
N ALA A 139 5.40 -3.04 15.60
CA ALA A 139 5.45 -4.26 16.41
C ALA A 139 4.79 -4.08 17.78
N ASP A 140 4.85 -2.86 18.33
CA ASP A 140 4.21 -2.53 19.60
C ASP A 140 2.68 -2.66 19.47
N GLY A 141 2.10 -3.42 20.40
CA GLY A 141 0.65 -3.68 20.43
C GLY A 141 0.16 -4.78 19.47
N TYR A 142 1.04 -5.36 18.65
CA TYR A 142 0.68 -6.53 17.84
C TYR A 142 0.31 -7.72 18.71
N ARG A 143 -0.81 -8.37 18.40
CA ARG A 143 -1.23 -9.64 18.99
C ARG A 143 -1.82 -10.55 17.92
N GLN A 144 -1.62 -11.85 18.11
CA GLN A 144 -2.20 -12.90 17.29
C GLN A 144 -2.65 -14.06 18.20
N PRO A 145 -3.56 -14.93 17.72
CA PRO A 145 -3.92 -16.14 18.45
C PRO A 145 -2.70 -16.95 18.93
N LYS A 146 -2.83 -17.58 20.10
CA LYS A 146 -1.76 -18.38 20.70
C LYS A 146 -1.41 -19.58 19.81
N GLY A 147 -0.13 -19.95 19.80
CA GLY A 147 0.37 -21.14 19.08
C GLY A 147 0.60 -20.94 17.59
N LEU A 148 0.41 -19.73 17.08
CA LEU A 148 0.77 -19.39 15.70
C LEU A 148 2.28 -19.19 15.55
N ALA A 149 2.77 -19.40 14.32
CA ALA A 149 4.16 -19.16 13.95
C ALA A 149 4.55 -17.68 14.11
N GLU A 150 5.83 -17.40 13.90
CA GLU A 150 6.36 -16.05 13.92
C GLU A 150 5.55 -15.09 13.02
N PRO A 151 5.23 -13.86 13.48
CA PRO A 151 4.51 -12.91 12.66
C PRO A 151 5.32 -12.43 11.47
N LEU A 152 4.60 -12.17 10.38
CA LEU A 152 5.10 -11.49 9.20
C LEU A 152 4.82 -10.00 9.29
N ILE A 153 5.72 -9.22 8.70
CA ILE A 153 5.55 -7.79 8.45
C ILE A 153 5.55 -7.56 6.94
N GLY A 154 4.81 -6.54 6.49
CA GLY A 154 4.80 -6.10 5.10
C GLY A 154 4.42 -4.62 4.99
N PHE A 155 4.42 -4.11 3.77
CA PHE A 155 4.05 -2.73 3.47
C PHE A 155 2.97 -2.74 2.37
N PHE A 156 1.79 -2.19 2.62
CA PHE A 156 0.60 -2.42 1.78
C PHE A 156 -0.06 -1.19 1.13
N PRO A 157 0.63 -0.08 0.77
CA PRO A 157 0.02 0.93 -0.11
C PRO A 157 -0.34 0.40 -1.51
N ALA A 158 0.30 -0.70 -1.94
CA ALA A 158 -0.06 -1.46 -3.14
C ALA A 158 -0.06 -2.95 -2.80
N VAL A 159 -1.20 -3.62 -2.99
CA VAL A 159 -1.38 -5.03 -2.57
C VAL A 159 -2.37 -5.73 -3.50
N ARG A 160 -2.21 -7.04 -3.72
CA ARG A 160 -3.24 -7.90 -4.34
C ARG A 160 -3.70 -8.95 -3.34
N VAL A 161 -5.01 -9.14 -3.26
CA VAL A 161 -5.63 -10.11 -2.35
C VAL A 161 -6.60 -11.00 -3.12
N SER A 162 -6.59 -12.31 -2.88
CA SER A 162 -7.57 -13.25 -3.45
C SER A 162 -8.91 -13.15 -2.73
N ARG A 163 -9.98 -13.53 -3.44
CA ARG A 163 -11.34 -13.60 -2.88
C ARG A 163 -11.39 -14.52 -1.65
N ALA A 164 -10.76 -15.69 -1.74
CA ALA A 164 -10.71 -16.63 -0.62
C ALA A 164 -10.08 -16.03 0.64
N LEU A 165 -8.99 -15.26 0.49
CA LEU A 165 -8.37 -14.56 1.61
C LEU A 165 -9.25 -13.41 2.12
N ILE A 166 -9.84 -12.61 1.23
CA ILE A 166 -10.78 -11.53 1.62
C ILE A 166 -11.93 -12.09 2.46
N ASP A 167 -12.57 -13.17 2.00
CA ASP A 167 -13.74 -13.74 2.66
C ASP A 167 -13.35 -14.36 4.02
N ALA A 168 -12.21 -15.06 4.09
CA ALA A 168 -11.68 -15.57 5.35
C ALA A 168 -11.34 -14.44 6.34
N TYR A 169 -10.70 -13.38 5.88
CA TYR A 169 -10.33 -12.23 6.70
C TYR A 169 -11.58 -11.53 7.23
N ARG A 170 -12.55 -11.22 6.36
CA ARG A 170 -13.84 -10.62 6.73
C ARG A 170 -14.61 -11.46 7.74
N ALA A 171 -14.60 -12.79 7.59
CA ALA A 171 -15.36 -13.68 8.47
C ALA A 171 -14.72 -13.91 9.84
N ARG A 172 -13.38 -13.84 9.95
CA ARG A 172 -12.66 -14.34 11.14
C ARG A 172 -11.87 -13.29 11.90
N LEU A 173 -11.37 -12.24 11.23
CA LEU A 173 -10.54 -11.22 11.85
C LEU A 173 -11.17 -10.68 13.13
N ASP A 174 -12.46 -10.35 13.05
CA ASP A 174 -13.23 -9.76 14.14
C ASP A 174 -13.83 -10.79 15.10
N THR A 175 -13.44 -12.06 15.01
CA THR A 175 -13.81 -13.10 16.01
C THR A 175 -12.60 -13.73 16.72
N GLU A 176 -11.40 -13.60 16.17
CA GLU A 176 -10.16 -14.18 16.70
C GLU A 176 -9.29 -13.12 17.42
N ASP A 177 -8.27 -13.52 18.17
CA ASP A 177 -7.42 -12.59 18.95
C ASP A 177 -6.34 -11.90 18.09
N TRP A 178 -6.77 -11.15 17.08
CA TRP A 178 -5.90 -10.33 16.23
C TRP A 178 -5.92 -8.88 16.69
N ALA A 179 -4.73 -8.32 16.94
CA ALA A 179 -4.53 -6.91 17.28
C ALA A 179 -3.24 -6.35 16.66
N GLY A 180 -3.09 -5.04 16.59
CA GLY A 180 -1.96 -4.32 16.04
C GLY A 180 -2.21 -3.72 14.67
N HIS A 181 -1.15 -3.16 14.08
CA HIS A 181 -1.21 -2.53 12.76
C HIS A 181 -1.46 -3.58 11.65
N PHE A 182 -2.27 -3.23 10.66
CA PHE A 182 -2.66 -4.15 9.58
C PHE A 182 -1.47 -4.70 8.77
N GLU A 183 -0.38 -3.93 8.68
CA GLU A 183 0.90 -4.35 8.09
C GLU A 183 1.54 -5.58 8.73
N MET A 184 1.11 -5.95 9.94
CA MET A 184 1.48 -7.20 10.59
C MET A 184 0.31 -8.19 10.62
N VAL A 185 -0.90 -7.69 10.89
CA VAL A 185 -2.10 -8.54 11.01
C VAL A 185 -2.44 -9.23 9.70
N LEU A 186 -2.50 -8.51 8.58
CA LEU A 186 -2.87 -9.06 7.27
C LEU A 186 -1.95 -10.21 6.81
N PRO A 187 -0.61 -10.04 6.73
CA PRO A 187 0.25 -11.11 6.26
C PRO A 187 0.34 -12.27 7.24
N SER A 188 0.32 -12.00 8.55
CA SER A 188 0.34 -13.04 9.58
C SER A 188 -0.96 -13.85 9.62
N PHE A 189 -2.11 -13.18 9.47
CA PHE A 189 -3.40 -13.84 9.29
C PHE A 189 -3.35 -14.76 8.08
N ALA A 190 -2.95 -14.23 6.91
CA ALA A 190 -2.90 -15.01 5.68
C ALA A 190 -2.02 -16.26 5.84
N ALA A 191 -0.79 -16.10 6.32
CA ALA A 191 0.13 -17.20 6.55
C ALA A 191 -0.43 -18.23 7.56
N SER A 192 -1.02 -17.77 8.67
CA SER A 192 -1.56 -18.66 9.72
C SER A 192 -2.73 -19.53 9.25
N LYS A 193 -3.45 -19.09 8.20
CA LYS A 193 -4.57 -19.84 7.60
C LYS A 193 -4.15 -20.65 6.36
N GLY A 194 -2.85 -20.72 6.07
CA GLY A 194 -2.31 -21.49 4.94
C GLY A 194 -2.45 -20.83 3.58
N PHE A 195 -2.79 -19.53 3.52
CA PHE A 195 -2.80 -18.79 2.26
C PHE A 195 -1.38 -18.52 1.77
N SER A 196 -1.19 -18.50 0.46
CA SER A 196 0.12 -18.23 -0.13
C SER A 196 0.44 -16.73 -0.07
N VAL A 197 1.45 -16.36 0.72
CA VAL A 197 1.94 -14.99 0.91
C VAL A 197 3.24 -14.78 0.14
N ARG A 198 3.21 -13.89 -0.86
CA ARG A 198 4.34 -13.61 -1.78
C ARG A 198 4.54 -12.12 -1.98
N GLU A 199 5.71 -11.75 -2.45
CA GLU A 199 5.99 -10.37 -2.87
C GLU A 199 5.77 -10.15 -4.36
N ILE A 200 5.47 -8.91 -4.72
CA ILE A 200 5.33 -8.48 -6.12
C ILE A 200 6.68 -8.46 -6.85
N GLY A 201 7.77 -8.09 -6.16
CA GLY A 201 9.10 -8.00 -6.76
C GLY A 201 10.26 -7.62 -5.82
N GLY A 202 10.18 -8.02 -4.55
CA GLY A 202 11.19 -7.69 -3.54
C GLY A 202 12.49 -8.48 -3.68
N ASP A 203 13.18 -8.71 -2.57
CA ASP A 203 14.45 -9.43 -2.48
C ASP A 203 14.49 -10.42 -1.31
N THR A 204 13.35 -10.73 -0.70
CA THR A 204 13.25 -11.73 0.37
C THR A 204 12.90 -13.12 -0.17
N ASP A 205 12.84 -14.10 0.73
CA ASP A 205 12.39 -15.47 0.42
C ASP A 205 10.90 -15.54 0.01
N HIS A 206 10.13 -14.48 0.28
CA HIS A 206 8.76 -14.36 -0.23
C HIS A 206 8.69 -13.91 -1.69
N THR A 207 9.81 -13.50 -2.30
CA THR A 207 9.87 -13.11 -3.71
C THR A 207 10.35 -14.26 -4.60
N PRO A 208 9.50 -14.75 -5.55
CA PRO A 208 9.94 -15.69 -6.58
C PRO A 208 11.14 -15.16 -7.38
N ALA A 209 12.09 -16.03 -7.71
CA ALA A 209 13.39 -15.65 -8.25
C ALA A 209 13.28 -14.78 -9.52
N GLU A 210 12.33 -15.11 -10.40
CA GLU A 210 12.07 -14.40 -11.65
C GLU A 210 11.47 -12.99 -11.47
N ARG A 211 11.02 -12.64 -10.25
CA ARG A 211 10.42 -11.34 -9.93
C ARG A 211 11.31 -10.45 -9.09
N ARG A 212 12.48 -10.94 -8.66
CA ARG A 212 13.35 -10.20 -7.74
C ARG A 212 13.74 -8.84 -8.32
N GLN A 213 13.67 -7.82 -7.48
CA GLN A 213 14.01 -6.43 -7.78
C GLN A 213 13.13 -5.76 -8.86
N LEU A 214 11.97 -6.35 -9.18
CA LEU A 214 11.00 -5.72 -10.05
C LEU A 214 10.16 -4.68 -9.30
N HIS A 215 9.69 -3.70 -10.04
CA HIS A 215 8.63 -2.76 -9.68
C HIS A 215 8.88 -1.81 -8.51
N TYR A 216 9.76 -2.07 -7.54
CA TYR A 216 10.02 -1.13 -6.46
C TYR A 216 11.40 -1.32 -5.82
N THR A 217 11.80 -0.33 -5.02
CA THR A 217 12.91 -0.45 -4.07
C THR A 217 12.52 0.10 -2.70
N THR A 218 12.88 -0.61 -1.64
CA THR A 218 12.63 -0.20 -0.26
C THR A 218 13.90 0.35 0.42
N PRO A 219 13.78 1.05 1.57
CA PRO A 219 14.94 1.49 2.33
C PRO A 219 15.90 0.37 2.74
N ARG A 220 15.40 -0.86 2.94
CA ARG A 220 16.23 -2.03 3.26
C ARG A 220 17.13 -2.43 2.08
N MET A 221 16.61 -2.32 0.85
CA MET A 221 17.33 -2.72 -0.36
C MET A 221 18.42 -1.72 -0.77
N VAL A 222 18.13 -0.42 -0.67
CA VAL A 222 18.98 0.63 -1.28
C VAL A 222 19.24 1.85 -0.38
N GLY A 223 18.78 1.81 0.87
CA GLY A 223 18.81 2.96 1.77
C GLY A 223 17.65 3.94 1.57
N LYS A 224 17.29 4.66 2.63
CA LYS A 224 16.09 5.52 2.67
C LYS A 224 16.08 6.62 1.60
N ALA A 225 17.23 7.20 1.26
CA ALA A 225 17.30 8.28 0.27
C ALA A 225 17.02 7.77 -1.16
N ALA A 226 17.56 6.60 -1.53
CA ALA A 226 17.47 6.06 -2.88
C ALA A 226 16.21 5.22 -3.14
N ALA A 227 15.54 4.75 -2.09
CA ALA A 227 14.31 3.97 -2.20
C ALA A 227 13.20 4.75 -2.91
N THR A 228 12.49 4.08 -3.81
CA THR A 228 11.30 4.63 -4.48
C THR A 228 10.04 4.40 -3.65
N PHE A 229 10.00 3.40 -2.78
CA PHE A 229 8.82 2.99 -2.04
C PHE A 229 9.10 2.92 -0.53
N THR A 230 8.47 3.79 0.26
CA THR A 230 8.70 3.93 1.71
C THR A 230 7.44 4.47 2.39
N PHE A 231 7.32 4.44 3.72
CA PHE A 231 6.30 5.24 4.41
C PHE A 231 6.54 6.75 4.28
N ARG A 232 7.76 7.22 4.57
CA ARG A 232 8.20 8.63 4.47
C ARG A 232 9.70 8.71 4.19
N PRO A 233 10.24 9.83 3.68
CA PRO A 233 9.55 11.05 3.22
C PRO A 233 8.84 10.89 1.87
N PRO A 234 8.05 11.90 1.44
CA PRO A 234 7.49 11.96 0.09
C PRO A 234 8.55 11.79 -1.00
N ARG A 235 8.21 11.03 -2.03
CA ARG A 235 9.10 10.74 -3.16
C ARG A 235 8.91 11.70 -4.31
N SER A 236 7.72 12.28 -4.40
CA SER A 236 7.40 13.40 -5.27
C SER A 236 6.27 14.23 -4.64
N PHE A 237 6.14 15.47 -5.11
CA PHE A 237 5.00 16.35 -4.81
C PHE A 237 4.06 16.55 -6.02
N ARG A 238 4.28 15.76 -7.07
CA ARG A 238 3.50 15.71 -8.31
C ARG A 238 3.42 14.27 -8.80
N TYR A 239 2.30 13.88 -9.37
CA TYR A 239 2.17 12.58 -10.01
C TYR A 239 3.01 12.50 -11.29
N PHE A 240 3.28 11.28 -11.74
CA PHE A 240 4.05 11.00 -12.94
C PHE A 240 3.42 11.64 -14.17
N VAL A 241 2.09 11.65 -14.26
CA VAL A 241 1.35 12.31 -15.35
C VAL A 241 1.62 13.82 -15.43
N GLU A 242 1.93 14.45 -14.29
CA GLU A 242 2.19 15.89 -14.21
C GLU A 242 3.69 16.22 -14.37
N SER A 243 4.58 15.33 -13.91
CA SER A 243 6.02 15.56 -13.94
C SER A 243 6.81 14.25 -14.02
N PRO A 244 6.93 13.62 -15.20
CA PRO A 244 7.69 12.39 -15.38
C PRO A 244 9.16 12.49 -14.93
N GLN A 245 9.75 13.69 -15.02
CA GLN A 245 11.14 13.97 -14.70
C GLN A 245 11.41 13.92 -13.18
N ALA A 246 10.39 14.03 -12.34
CA ALA A 246 10.53 13.86 -10.89
C ALA A 246 10.77 12.40 -10.48
N PHE A 247 10.60 11.45 -11.41
CA PHE A 247 10.72 10.01 -11.19
C PHE A 247 12.06 9.52 -11.74
N SER A 248 13.01 9.32 -10.83
CA SER A 248 14.40 8.98 -11.13
C SER A 248 14.62 7.62 -11.80
N ARG A 249 13.66 6.71 -11.70
CA ARG A 249 13.71 5.36 -12.27
C ARG A 249 12.40 5.11 -13.01
N ARG A 250 12.49 4.50 -14.18
CA ARG A 250 11.32 4.05 -14.95
C ARG A 250 10.83 2.70 -14.44
N ASP A 251 9.56 2.42 -14.71
CA ASP A 251 8.90 1.15 -14.37
C ASP A 251 9.05 0.76 -12.89
N GLN A 252 8.88 1.76 -12.02
CA GLN A 252 8.96 1.60 -10.57
C GLN A 252 7.76 2.29 -9.90
N LEU A 253 7.28 1.68 -8.83
CA LEU A 253 6.32 2.23 -7.90
C LEU A 253 7.03 3.25 -7.00
N TYR A 254 6.36 4.38 -6.80
CA TYR A 254 6.78 5.47 -5.95
C TYR A 254 5.74 5.72 -4.88
N HIS A 255 6.18 5.77 -3.62
CA HIS A 255 5.31 6.08 -2.49
C HIS A 255 6.08 6.74 -1.33
N PRO A 256 5.51 7.78 -0.69
CA PRO A 256 4.25 8.43 -1.04
C PRO A 256 4.44 9.62 -2.01
N ILE A 257 3.43 9.89 -2.83
CA ILE A 257 3.26 11.11 -3.63
C ILE A 257 2.36 12.09 -2.87
N LYS A 258 2.87 13.27 -2.50
CA LYS A 258 2.10 14.23 -1.69
C LYS A 258 1.89 15.56 -2.42
N THR A 259 0.77 15.70 -3.12
CA THR A 259 0.49 16.88 -3.97
C THR A 259 0.00 18.11 -3.21
N ASP A 260 -0.38 17.96 -1.95
CA ASP A 260 -1.12 18.94 -1.15
C ASP A 260 -0.33 19.48 0.05
N LEU A 261 0.92 19.06 0.23
CA LEU A 261 1.76 19.62 1.30
C LEU A 261 2.02 21.12 1.07
N PRO A 262 2.02 21.95 2.12
CA PRO A 262 2.44 23.35 2.04
C PRO A 262 3.85 23.50 1.44
N LEU A 263 4.10 24.60 0.72
CA LEU A 263 5.41 24.85 0.09
C LEU A 263 6.57 24.82 1.10
N ALA A 264 6.36 25.35 2.30
CA ALA A 264 7.35 25.33 3.38
C ALA A 264 7.77 23.89 3.73
N ASP A 265 6.81 22.97 3.86
CA ASP A 265 7.09 21.55 4.13
C ASP A 265 7.81 20.88 2.96
N ARG A 266 7.41 21.20 1.72
CA ARG A 266 8.10 20.70 0.52
C ARG A 266 9.56 21.13 0.48
N ILE A 267 9.82 22.40 0.80
CA ILE A 267 11.16 22.96 0.89
C ILE A 267 11.94 22.24 1.98
N ALA A 268 11.40 22.11 3.19
CA ALA A 268 12.05 21.41 4.30
C ALA A 268 12.46 19.97 3.95
N PHE A 269 11.59 19.21 3.29
CA PHE A 269 11.91 17.87 2.81
C PHE A 269 13.01 17.87 1.73
N SER A 270 13.00 18.85 0.83
CA SER A 270 13.99 18.98 -0.24
C SER A 270 15.39 19.25 0.33
N TRP A 271 15.50 20.11 1.33
CA TRP A 271 16.76 20.38 2.05
C TRP A 271 17.28 19.14 2.79
N LYS A 272 16.38 18.39 3.45
CA LYS A 272 16.76 17.14 4.13
C LYS A 272 17.31 16.10 3.13
N LYS A 273 16.66 15.96 1.96
CA LYS A 273 17.10 15.05 0.90
C LYS A 273 18.47 15.45 0.32
N ALA A 274 18.71 16.75 0.13
CA ALA A 274 20.00 17.28 -0.30
C ALA A 274 21.11 17.00 0.73
N GLY A 275 20.81 17.18 2.03
CA GLY A 275 21.71 16.83 3.13
C GLY A 275 22.08 15.34 3.14
N ASP A 276 21.08 14.45 3.04
CA ASP A 276 21.30 13.00 2.98
C ASP A 276 22.16 12.61 1.76
N HIS A 277 21.90 13.23 0.59
CA HIS A 277 22.71 13.02 -0.62
C HIS A 277 24.16 13.46 -0.43
N TRP A 278 24.40 14.60 0.23
CA TRP A 278 25.75 15.09 0.50
C TRP A 278 26.51 14.16 1.45
N VAL A 279 25.84 13.61 2.47
CA VAL A 279 26.42 12.62 3.39
C VAL A 279 26.80 11.34 2.63
N ILE A 280 25.93 10.83 1.75
CA ILE A 280 26.20 9.64 0.94
C ILE A 280 27.39 9.89 0.00
N LEU A 281 27.41 11.05 -0.68
CA LEU A 281 28.50 11.40 -1.60
C LEU A 281 29.83 11.54 -0.86
N ARG A 282 29.82 12.19 0.31
CA ARG A 282 31.00 12.33 1.18
C ARG A 282 31.52 10.97 1.64
N ASN A 283 30.65 10.08 2.10
CA ASN A 283 31.07 8.76 2.58
C ASN A 283 31.67 7.90 1.46
N ARG A 284 31.11 7.97 0.23
CA ARG A 284 31.69 7.35 -0.97
C ARG A 284 33.05 7.92 -1.32
N LEU A 285 33.22 9.25 -1.29
CA LEU A 285 34.51 9.90 -1.55
C LEU A 285 35.57 9.55 -0.49
N LEU A 286 35.14 9.26 0.74
CA LEU A 286 36.03 8.88 1.85
C LEU A 286 36.28 7.37 1.94
N GLY A 287 35.79 6.56 0.99
CA GLY A 287 35.98 5.10 0.98
C GLY A 287 35.32 4.37 2.16
N ARG A 288 34.35 5.01 2.83
CA ARG A 288 33.61 4.43 3.94
C ARG A 288 32.27 3.90 3.40
N ALA A 289 32.26 2.63 3.00
CA ALA A 289 31.04 1.88 2.73
C ALA A 289 30.68 1.03 3.96
#